data_AF-A0A7S7ADW5-F1
#
_entry.id   AF-A0A7S7ADW5-F1
#
_cell.length_a   1.000
_cell.length_b   1.000
_cell.length_c   1.000
_cell.angle_alpha   90.00
_cell.angle_beta   90.00
_cell.angle_gamma   90.00
#
_symmetry.space_group_name_H-M   'P 1'
#
loop_
_entity.id
_entity.type
_entity.pdbx_description
1 polymer ?
#
loop_
_entity_poly.entity_id
_entity_poly.type
_entity_poly.pdbx_seq_one_letter_code
_entity_poly.pdbx_strand_id
1 'polypeptide(L)'
;MDNKILGLLRENARISITKIAQKTRNSRATVQKRIEYMEATSIITSYTVRIKPNLNPQLIQAWMSIMVEGNKAQAVIKELRLDPAIQTLHTTNGKWDLLVEIQSDNLVNFDLILSRIRSISGIYNSETNILLSTYKI
;
A
#
# COMPACT_ATOMS: atom_id res chain seq x y z
N MET A 1 4.95 -10.34 -25.59
CA MET A 1 3.67 -9.63 -25.85
C MET A 1 3.12 -9.05 -24.56
N ASP A 2 2.96 -9.86 -23.52
CA ASP A 2 2.36 -9.46 -22.24
C ASP A 2 3.05 -8.28 -21.57
N ASN A 3 4.39 -8.23 -21.54
CA ASN A 3 5.13 -7.07 -21.01
C ASN A 3 4.73 -5.74 -21.69
N LYS A 4 4.40 -5.76 -22.98
CA LYS A 4 3.91 -4.56 -23.69
C LYS A 4 2.48 -4.20 -23.27
N ILE A 5 1.62 -5.20 -23.09
CA ILE A 5 0.24 -5.00 -22.60
C ILE A 5 0.27 -4.45 -21.17
N LEU A 6 1.03 -5.08 -20.28
CA LEU A 6 1.22 -4.65 -18.89
C LEU A 6 1.81 -3.25 -18.80
N GLY A 7 2.79 -2.90 -19.65
CA GLY A 7 3.32 -1.54 -19.74
C GLY A 7 2.23 -0.51 -20.06
N LEU A 8 1.39 -0.80 -21.05
CA LEU A 8 0.28 0.09 -21.43
C LEU A 8 -0.80 0.19 -20.35
N LEU A 9 -1.13 -0.92 -19.68
CA LEU A 9 -2.10 -0.93 -18.57
C LEU A 9 -1.57 -0.21 -17.32
N ARG A 10 -0.26 -0.29 -17.04
CA ARG A 10 0.38 0.47 -15.94
C ARG A 10 0.36 1.97 -16.17
N GLU A 11 0.49 2.39 -17.42
CA GLU A 11 0.36 3.79 -17.83
C GLU A 11 -1.11 4.25 -17.72
N ASN A 12 -2.03 3.47 -18.28
CA ASN A 12 -3.47 3.74 -18.23
C ASN A 12 -4.28 2.43 -18.27
N ALA A 13 -4.80 2.01 -17.11
CA ALA A 13 -5.61 0.80 -17.00
C ALA A 13 -6.93 0.87 -17.80
N ARG A 14 -7.42 2.07 -18.15
CA ARG A 14 -8.65 2.28 -18.94
C ARG A 14 -8.40 2.34 -20.45
N ILE A 15 -7.17 2.10 -20.90
CA ILE A 15 -6.85 2.08 -22.33
C ILE A 15 -7.68 0.99 -23.03
N SER A 16 -8.32 1.34 -24.15
CA SER A 16 -9.16 0.39 -24.88
C SER A 16 -8.35 -0.73 -25.51
N ILE A 17 -8.92 -1.94 -25.56
CA ILE A 17 -8.32 -3.11 -26.21
C ILE A 17 -7.93 -2.80 -27.67
N THR A 18 -8.70 -1.98 -28.38
CA THR A 18 -8.38 -1.50 -29.73
C THR A 18 -7.05 -0.77 -29.78
N LYS A 19 -6.82 0.14 -28.83
CA LYS A 19 -5.62 0.96 -28.79
C LYS A 19 -4.41 0.15 -28.34
N ILE A 20 -4.60 -0.83 -27.45
CA ILE A 20 -3.56 -1.81 -27.10
C ILE A 20 -3.21 -2.66 -28.33
N ALA A 21 -4.20 -3.17 -29.05
CA ALA A 21 -4.01 -3.98 -30.27
C ALA A 21 -3.21 -3.22 -31.33
N GLN A 22 -3.56 -1.96 -31.60
CA GLN A 22 -2.81 -1.08 -32.50
C GLN A 22 -1.36 -0.86 -32.02
N LYS A 23 -1.16 -0.47 -30.76
CA LYS A 23 0.18 -0.19 -30.21
C LYS A 23 1.07 -1.44 -30.15
N THR A 24 0.48 -2.62 -29.93
CA THR A 24 1.21 -3.90 -29.85
C THR A 24 1.33 -4.60 -31.20
N ARG A 25 0.69 -4.09 -32.27
CA ARG A 25 0.58 -4.71 -33.60
C ARG A 25 0.00 -6.14 -33.55
N ASN A 26 -1.04 -6.34 -32.75
CA ASN A 26 -1.74 -7.62 -32.61
C ASN A 26 -3.25 -7.45 -32.88
N SER A 27 -3.95 -8.55 -33.09
CA SER A 27 -5.42 -8.52 -33.22
C SER A 27 -6.08 -8.19 -31.86
N ARG A 28 -7.28 -7.59 -31.91
CA ARG A 28 -8.08 -7.33 -30.69
C ARG A 28 -8.36 -8.62 -29.92
N ALA A 29 -8.68 -9.71 -30.61
CA ALA A 29 -8.95 -11.01 -30.01
C ALA A 29 -7.73 -11.59 -29.30
N THR A 30 -6.53 -11.44 -29.88
CA THR A 30 -5.28 -11.91 -29.24
C THR A 30 -5.00 -11.12 -27.97
N VAL A 31 -5.14 -9.79 -27.99
CA VAL A 31 -4.95 -8.94 -26.80
C VAL A 31 -5.95 -9.30 -25.71
N GLN A 32 -7.23 -9.45 -26.07
CA GLN A 32 -8.29 -9.81 -25.13
C GLN A 32 -7.96 -11.11 -24.40
N LYS A 33 -7.64 -12.18 -25.13
CA LYS A 33 -7.27 -13.48 -24.54
C LYS A 33 -6.05 -13.39 -23.63
N ARG A 34 -5.06 -12.54 -23.95
CA ARG A 34 -3.89 -12.36 -23.09
C ARG A 34 -4.24 -11.64 -21.79
N ILE A 35 -5.10 -10.64 -21.82
CA ILE A 35 -5.56 -9.95 -20.61
C ILE A 35 -6.35 -10.92 -19.72
N GLU A 36 -7.34 -11.62 -20.28
CA GLU A 36 -8.13 -12.62 -19.54
C GLU A 36 -7.25 -13.72 -18.92
N TYR A 37 -6.24 -14.20 -19.66
CA TYR A 37 -5.27 -15.16 -19.14
C TYR A 37 -4.47 -14.58 -17.96
N MET A 38 -3.97 -13.34 -18.06
CA MET A 38 -3.21 -12.70 -16.99
C MET A 38 -4.06 -12.42 -15.74
N GLU A 39 -5.35 -12.14 -15.91
CA GLU A 39 -6.31 -12.01 -14.81
C GLU A 39 -6.56 -13.36 -14.15
N ALA A 40 -6.89 -14.39 -14.93
CA ALA A 40 -7.17 -15.74 -14.43
C ALA A 40 -5.96 -16.38 -13.71
N THR A 41 -4.74 -16.04 -14.13
CA THR A 41 -3.48 -16.54 -13.54
C THR A 41 -2.92 -15.62 -12.44
N SER A 42 -3.67 -14.60 -12.00
CA SER A 42 -3.26 -13.64 -10.97
C SER A 42 -1.97 -12.85 -11.29
N ILE A 43 -1.58 -12.78 -12.56
CA ILE A 43 -0.53 -11.85 -13.02
C ILE A 43 -1.04 -10.40 -12.92
N ILE A 44 -2.31 -10.18 -13.24
CA ILE A 44 -3.06 -8.95 -12.92
C ILE A 44 -3.92 -9.27 -11.70
N THR A 45 -3.51 -8.77 -10.54
CA THR A 45 -4.22 -9.03 -9.27
C THR A 45 -5.41 -8.10 -9.06
N SER A 46 -5.31 -6.85 -9.51
CA SER A 46 -6.37 -5.85 -9.39
C SER A 46 -6.17 -4.69 -10.36
N TYR A 47 -7.26 -4.00 -10.66
CA TYR A 47 -7.23 -2.66 -11.26
C TYR A 47 -7.56 -1.66 -10.17
N THR A 48 -6.69 -0.67 -9.99
CA THR A 48 -6.84 0.34 -8.94
C THR A 48 -6.62 1.74 -9.51
N VAL A 49 -7.10 2.74 -8.77
CA VAL A 49 -6.89 4.16 -9.08
C VAL A 49 -5.75 4.67 -8.21
N ARG A 50 -4.71 5.23 -8.84
CA ARG A 50 -3.68 6.01 -8.13
C ARG A 50 -4.21 7.41 -7.86
N ILE A 51 -4.67 7.64 -6.64
CA ILE A 51 -5.13 8.94 -6.18
C ILE A 51 -3.90 9.76 -5.77
N LYS A 52 -3.85 11.05 -6.12
CA LYS A 52 -2.82 11.94 -5.56
C LYS A 52 -3.01 11.99 -4.04
N PRO A 53 -1.93 11.89 -3.22
CA PRO A 53 -2.04 11.92 -1.75
C PRO A 53 -2.78 13.14 -1.18
N ASN A 54 -2.99 14.20 -1.98
CA ASN A 54 -3.50 15.49 -1.55
C ASN A 54 -4.94 15.78 -1.96
N LEU A 55 -5.74 14.78 -2.34
CA LEU A 55 -7.19 15.01 -2.49
C LEU A 55 -7.87 15.29 -1.13
N ASN A 56 -7.19 14.97 -0.04
CA ASN A 56 -7.54 15.42 1.30
C ASN A 56 -6.29 16.06 1.95
N PRO A 57 -5.98 17.33 1.66
CA PRO A 57 -4.71 17.98 2.02
C PRO A 57 -4.46 18.15 3.53
N GLN A 58 -5.34 17.62 4.37
CA GLN A 58 -5.30 17.77 5.83
C GLN A 58 -4.98 16.48 6.58
N LEU A 59 -4.81 15.35 5.88
CA LEU A 59 -4.50 14.10 6.56
C LEU A 59 -3.03 14.08 7.00
N ILE A 60 -2.81 13.94 8.29
CA ILE A 60 -1.51 13.70 8.91
C ILE A 60 -1.09 12.28 8.54
N GLN A 61 0.11 12.16 8.00
CA GLN A 61 0.74 10.88 7.68
C GLN A 61 1.96 10.71 8.57
N ALA A 62 2.14 9.50 9.10
CA ALA A 62 3.30 9.18 9.91
C ALA A 62 3.82 7.78 9.63
N TRP A 63 5.13 7.60 9.77
CA TRP A 63 5.72 6.28 9.94
C TRP A 63 5.97 6.02 11.41
N MET A 64 5.54 4.86 11.88
CA MET A 64 5.84 4.38 13.23
C MET A 64 6.65 3.09 13.12
N SER A 65 7.86 3.15 13.64
CA SER A 65 8.72 1.99 13.81
C SER A 65 8.45 1.37 15.17
N ILE A 66 8.28 0.06 15.24
CA ILE A 66 7.87 -0.65 16.46
C ILE A 66 8.86 -1.79 16.73
N MET A 67 9.30 -1.88 17.98
CA MET A 67 10.08 -2.98 18.52
C MET A 67 9.17 -3.84 19.39
N VAL A 68 9.21 -5.14 19.16
CA VAL A 68 8.32 -6.12 19.80
C VAL A 68 9.12 -6.97 20.80
N GLU A 69 8.50 -7.28 21.92
CA GLU A 69 9.08 -8.17 22.93
C GLU A 69 9.04 -9.64 22.50
N GLY A 70 10.20 -10.29 22.56
CA GLY A 70 10.32 -11.74 22.40
C GLY A 70 9.69 -12.23 21.09
N ASN A 71 8.75 -13.18 21.19
CA ASN A 71 8.09 -13.80 20.04
C ASN A 71 6.66 -13.29 19.79
N LYS A 72 6.30 -12.12 20.33
CA LYS A 72 4.92 -11.58 20.26
C LYS A 72 4.57 -10.91 18.93
N ALA A 73 5.49 -10.85 17.96
CA ALA A 73 5.31 -10.13 16.68
C ALA A 73 4.01 -10.51 15.97
N GLN A 74 3.67 -11.80 15.91
CA GLN A 74 2.46 -12.24 15.22
C GLN A 74 1.17 -11.77 15.92
N ALA A 75 1.17 -11.64 17.25
CA ALA A 75 0.02 -11.13 18.00
C ALA A 75 -0.13 -9.61 17.77
N VAL A 76 0.98 -8.86 17.86
CA VAL A 76 1.00 -7.42 17.59
C VAL A 76 0.52 -7.12 16.16
N ILE A 77 0.99 -7.88 15.17
CA ILE A 77 0.55 -7.73 13.76
C ILE A 77 -0.96 -7.93 13.62
N LYS A 78 -1.55 -8.90 14.32
CA LYS A 78 -3.00 -9.15 14.27
C LYS A 78 -3.80 -7.98 14.80
N GLU A 79 -3.40 -7.42 15.95
CA GLU A 79 -4.05 -6.25 16.55
C GLU A 79 -3.93 -5.02 15.65
N LEU A 80 -2.72 -4.72 15.15
CA LEU A 80 -2.50 -3.59 14.25
C LEU A 80 -3.36 -3.68 12.98
N ARG A 81 -3.53 -4.88 12.41
CA ARG A 81 -4.35 -5.06 11.20
C ARG A 81 -5.84 -4.74 11.39
N LEU A 82 -6.33 -4.66 12.63
CA LEU A 82 -7.71 -4.29 12.92
C LEU A 82 -7.91 -2.76 12.96
N ASP A 83 -6.83 -1.99 13.01
CA ASP A 83 -6.89 -0.54 13.15
C ASP A 83 -7.04 0.16 11.79
N PRO A 84 -8.15 0.88 11.53
CA PRO A 84 -8.38 1.55 10.25
C PRO A 84 -7.42 2.72 10.01
N ALA A 85 -6.72 3.23 11.04
CA ALA A 85 -5.72 4.26 10.87
C ALA A 85 -4.42 3.72 10.24
N ILE A 86 -4.21 2.40 10.23
CA ILE A 86 -3.02 1.75 9.69
C ILE A 86 -3.23 1.45 8.21
N GLN A 87 -2.47 2.14 7.35
CA GLN A 87 -2.56 1.99 5.90
C GLN A 87 -1.70 0.84 5.39
N THR A 88 -0.48 0.74 5.90
CA THR A 88 0.47 -0.31 5.53
C THR A 88 1.24 -0.79 6.74
N LEU A 89 1.63 -2.06 6.71
CA LEU A 89 2.37 -2.74 7.77
C LEU A 89 3.43 -3.64 7.12
N HIS A 90 4.67 -3.48 7.56
CA HIS A 90 5.81 -4.25 7.09
C HIS A 90 6.57 -4.87 8.27
N THR A 91 7.04 -6.09 8.09
CA THR A 91 8.05 -6.70 8.96
C THR A 91 9.44 -6.33 8.47
N THR A 92 10.37 -6.06 9.37
CA THR A 92 11.75 -5.66 9.05
C THR A 92 12.76 -6.54 9.80
N ASN A 93 13.95 -6.72 9.23
CA ASN A 93 15.07 -7.43 9.86
C ASN A 93 16.00 -6.47 10.65
N GLY A 94 15.62 -5.18 10.75
CA GLY A 94 16.46 -4.14 11.33
C GLY A 94 16.30 -4.05 12.84
N LYS A 95 16.75 -2.92 13.41
CA LYS A 95 16.52 -2.57 14.83
C LYS A 95 15.03 -2.65 15.20
N TRP A 96 14.17 -2.26 14.27
CA TRP A 96 12.73 -2.29 14.44
C TRP A 96 12.18 -3.56 13.80
N ASP A 97 11.23 -4.21 14.45
CA ASP A 97 10.60 -5.44 13.97
C ASP A 97 9.48 -5.13 12.98
N LEU A 98 8.77 -4.02 13.19
CA LEU A 98 7.66 -3.58 12.36
C LEU A 98 7.82 -2.12 11.94
N LEU A 99 7.38 -1.81 10.73
CA LEU A 99 7.19 -0.45 10.21
C LEU A 99 5.72 -0.28 9.81
N VAL A 100 5.08 0.76 10.33
CA VAL A 100 3.66 1.03 10.18
C VAL A 100 3.46 2.40 9.55
N GLU A 101 2.66 2.48 8.50
CA GLU A 101 2.16 3.74 7.97
C GLU A 101 0.81 4.07 8.59
N ILE A 102 0.74 5.22 9.26
CA ILE A 102 -0.44 5.71 9.97
C ILE A 102 -0.98 6.92 9.24
N GLN A 103 -2.31 7.00 9.14
CA GLN A 103 -3.01 8.16 8.64
C GLN A 103 -4.08 8.63 9.64
N SER A 104 -4.14 9.95 9.85
CA SER A 104 -5.13 10.57 10.72
C SER A 104 -5.60 11.90 10.15
N ASP A 105 -6.77 12.35 10.58
CA ASP A 105 -7.43 13.58 10.15
C ASP A 105 -6.98 14.82 10.93
N ASN A 106 -6.52 14.65 12.17
CA ASN A 106 -6.05 15.75 13.01
C ASN A 106 -5.10 15.26 14.11
N LEU A 107 -4.36 16.17 14.75
CA LEU A 107 -3.33 15.82 15.74
C LEU A 107 -3.91 15.16 17.01
N VAL A 108 -5.14 15.50 17.39
CA VAL A 108 -5.79 14.92 18.58
C VAL A 108 -6.09 13.44 18.33
N ASN A 109 -6.71 13.12 17.19
CA ASN A 109 -6.96 11.73 16.82
C ASN A 109 -5.66 10.97 16.58
N PHE A 110 -4.65 11.63 16.01
CA PHE A 110 -3.32 11.05 15.83
C PHE A 110 -2.70 10.61 17.16
N ASP A 111 -2.75 11.46 18.20
CA ASP A 111 -2.26 11.12 19.54
C ASP A 111 -3.01 9.92 20.15
N LEU A 112 -4.34 9.85 19.96
CA LEU A 112 -5.14 8.70 20.39
C LEU A 112 -4.73 7.41 19.67
N ILE A 113 -4.44 7.47 18.37
CA ILE A 113 -3.94 6.33 17.59
C ILE A 113 -2.58 5.88 18.14
N LEU A 114 -1.65 6.80 18.37
CA LEU A 114 -0.33 6.46 18.92
C LEU A 114 -0.46 5.81 20.31
N SER A 115 -1.29 6.37 21.17
CA SER A 115 -1.55 5.85 22.51
C SER A 115 -2.17 4.46 22.45
N ARG A 116 -3.16 4.25 21.57
CA ARG A 116 -3.77 2.94 21.35
C ARG A 116 -2.75 1.92 20.86
N ILE A 117 -1.95 2.26 19.85
CA ILE A 117 -0.91 1.36 19.34
C ILE A 117 0.07 1.00 20.46
N ARG A 118 0.62 1.98 21.18
CA ARG A 118 1.58 1.75 22.28
C ARG A 118 1.02 0.91 23.43
N SER A 119 -0.30 0.87 23.60
CA SER A 119 -0.95 0.03 24.62
C SER A 119 -1.06 -1.45 24.24
N ILE A 120 -0.76 -1.81 22.98
CA ILE A 120 -0.80 -3.20 22.52
C ILE A 120 0.25 -4.02 23.25
N SER A 121 -0.20 -5.10 23.91
CA SER A 121 0.68 -6.01 24.64
C SER A 121 1.74 -6.62 23.71
N GLY A 122 3.00 -6.50 24.12
CA GLY A 122 4.15 -6.96 23.37
C GLY A 122 4.87 -5.87 22.58
N ILE A 123 4.34 -4.65 22.50
CA ILE A 123 5.13 -3.52 22.03
C ILE A 123 6.09 -3.09 23.13
N TYR A 124 7.40 -3.20 22.87
CA TYR A 124 8.46 -2.80 23.79
C TYR A 124 8.79 -1.32 23.64
N ASN A 125 8.93 -0.86 22.39
CA ASN A 125 9.32 0.50 22.09
C ASN A 125 8.74 0.94 20.73
N SER A 126 8.62 2.25 20.54
CA SER A 126 8.18 2.82 19.27
C SER A 126 8.82 4.18 18.99
N GLU A 127 9.11 4.44 17.72
CA GLU A 127 9.51 5.76 17.22
C GLU A 127 8.54 6.19 16.12
N THR A 128 8.09 7.44 16.15
CA THR A 128 7.10 7.97 15.20
C THR A 128 7.65 9.20 14.50
N ASN A 129 7.60 9.22 13.17
CA ASN A 129 8.02 10.33 12.33
C ASN A 129 6.84 10.80 11.48
N ILE A 130 6.36 12.01 11.72
CA ILE A 130 5.34 12.64 10.87
C ILE A 130 5.97 13.03 9.53
N LEU A 131 5.32 12.67 8.43
CA LEU A 131 5.75 13.03 7.08
C LEU A 131 5.37 14.49 6.80
N LEU A 132 6.37 15.33 6.53
CA LEU A 132 6.16 16.76 6.26
C LEU A 132 5.96 17.04 4.76
N SER A 133 6.85 16.52 3.92
CA SER A 133 6.82 16.73 2.49
C SER A 133 7.34 15.50 1.77
N THR A 134 6.54 14.98 0.84
CA THR A 134 6.84 13.75 0.11
C THR A 134 7.18 14.07 -1.34
N TYR A 135 8.41 13.76 -1.73
CA TYR A 135 8.88 13.88 -3.12
C TYR A 135 8.87 12.49 -3.76
N LYS A 136 8.15 12.33 -4.88
CA LYS A 136 8.21 11.09 -5.67
C LYS A 136 9.40 11.19 -6.63
N ILE A 137 10.22 10.14 -6.66
CA ILE A 137 11.33 9.95 -7.60
C ILE A 137 10.91 8.92 -8.65
#